data_AF-A0A0B6RR91-F1
#
_entry.id   AF-A0A0B6RR91-F1
#
_cell.length_a   1.000
_cell.length_b   1.000
_cell.length_c   1.000
_cell.angle_alpha   90.00
_cell.angle_beta   90.00
_cell.angle_gamma   90.00
#
_symmetry.space_group_name_H-M   'P 1'
#
loop_
_entity.id
_entity.type
_entity.pdbx_description
1 polymer ?
#
loop_
_entity_poly.entity_id
_entity_poly.type
_entity_poly.pdbx_seq_one_letter_code
_entity_poly.pdbx_strand_id
1 'polypeptide(L)'
;MRKIGFHGGHTICELGPAPDVVLFFSCLERYAAQAHPEQDWSLLTDRLYRRYLRKEELEPALALMAQAHDIFAKKPAVSSVEWDEAMLANPEKSWLEVKQPTLADVFGKFFDQFVDACDSAKSFFENFNIYQPVRVVISDLPGFARDKKKPLAEYDALEGEPFWLR
;
A
#
# COMPACT_ATOMS: atom_id res chain seq x y z
N MET A 1 17.10 1.64 -7.01
CA MET A 1 16.09 0.80 -6.33
C MET A 1 14.73 1.08 -6.94
N ARG A 2 13.83 0.08 -6.99
CA ARG A 2 12.49 0.26 -7.57
C ARG A 2 11.65 1.12 -6.62
N LYS A 3 11.05 2.17 -7.17
CA LYS A 3 10.07 3.00 -6.46
C LYS A 3 8.69 2.39 -6.65
N ILE A 4 7.90 2.40 -5.59
CA ILE A 4 6.62 1.72 -5.51
C ILE A 4 5.54 2.75 -5.21
N GLY A 5 4.35 2.54 -5.76
CA GLY A 5 3.20 3.41 -5.53
C GLY A 5 1.88 2.66 -5.57
N PHE A 6 0.84 3.32 -5.08
CA PHE A 6 -0.53 2.90 -5.35
C PHE A 6 -0.97 3.44 -6.71
N HIS A 7 -1.51 2.57 -7.54
CA HIS A 7 -2.18 2.97 -8.78
C HIS A 7 -3.67 2.76 -8.63
N GLY A 8 -4.47 3.77 -8.94
CA GLY A 8 -5.92 3.68 -9.02
C GLY A 8 -6.45 4.67 -10.04
N GLY A 9 -7.43 4.24 -10.85
CA GLY A 9 -7.91 5.07 -11.94
C GLY A 9 -6.77 5.45 -12.88
N HIS A 10 -6.54 6.75 -13.03
CA HIS A 10 -5.50 7.31 -13.90
C HIS A 10 -4.29 7.86 -13.11
N THR A 11 -4.22 7.62 -11.81
CA THR A 11 -3.22 8.21 -10.92
C THR A 11 -2.28 7.15 -10.37
N ILE A 12 -0.98 7.48 -10.31
CA ILE A 12 0.02 6.76 -9.53
C ILE A 12 0.43 7.66 -8.37
N CYS A 13 0.15 7.22 -7.15
CA CYS A 13 0.55 7.88 -5.91
C CYS A 13 1.84 7.20 -5.41
N GLU A 14 2.98 7.88 -5.57
CA GLU A 14 4.29 7.31 -5.28
C GLU A 14 4.60 7.30 -3.78
N LEU A 15 4.82 6.12 -3.21
CA LEU A 15 5.01 5.91 -1.77
C LEU A 15 6.49 6.05 -1.40
N GLY A 16 7.35 5.24 -2.02
CA GLY A 16 8.78 5.19 -1.75
C GLY A 16 9.48 3.93 -2.27
N PRO A 17 10.73 3.69 -1.86
CA PRO A 17 11.44 2.46 -2.14
C PRO A 17 10.69 1.21 -1.67
N ALA A 18 10.86 0.09 -2.36
CA ALA A 18 10.21 -1.18 -2.00
C ALA A 18 10.36 -1.60 -0.51
N PRO A 19 11.51 -1.42 0.16
CA PRO A 19 11.65 -1.72 1.59
C PRO A 19 10.63 -0.98 2.48
N ASP A 20 10.35 0.29 2.21
CA ASP A 20 9.38 1.07 2.99
C ASP A 20 7.97 0.49 2.86
N VAL A 21 7.61 0.10 1.64
CA VAL A 21 6.30 -0.50 1.35
C VAL A 21 6.18 -1.88 1.99
N VAL A 22 7.22 -2.70 1.94
CA VAL A 22 7.26 -3.98 2.65
C VAL A 22 7.10 -3.78 4.16
N LEU A 23 7.79 -2.78 4.73
CA LEU A 23 7.69 -2.49 6.16
C LEU A 23 6.28 -2.05 6.56
N PHE A 24 5.63 -1.19 5.76
CA PHE A 24 4.25 -0.77 5.98
C PHE A 24 3.30 -1.97 6.05
N PHE A 25 3.34 -2.86 5.06
CA PHE A 25 2.49 -4.05 5.05
C PHE A 25 2.85 -5.07 6.14
N SER A 26 4.13 -5.15 6.53
CA SER A 26 4.55 -5.97 7.67
C SER A 26 4.00 -5.43 8.99
N CYS A 27 3.93 -4.11 9.15
CA CYS A 27 3.29 -3.47 10.29
C CYS A 27 1.77 -3.69 10.28
N LEU A 28 1.12 -3.64 9.11
CA LEU A 28 -0.31 -3.95 8.97
C LEU A 28 -0.60 -5.39 9.43
N GLU A 29 0.17 -6.35 8.93
CA GLU A 29 0.03 -7.76 9.31
C GLU A 29 0.19 -7.95 10.83
N ARG A 30 1.25 -7.36 11.42
CA ARG A 30 1.57 -7.52 12.84
C ARG A 30 0.59 -6.81 13.78
N TYR A 31 0.26 -5.55 13.50
CA TYR A 31 -0.47 -4.70 14.44
C TYR A 31 -1.96 -4.63 14.17
N ALA A 32 -2.40 -4.93 12.95
CA ALA A 32 -3.80 -5.00 12.61
C ALA A 32 -4.23 -6.46 12.48
N ALA A 33 -3.76 -7.19 11.46
CA ALA A 33 -4.28 -8.52 11.14
C ALA A 33 -4.14 -9.54 12.29
N GLN A 34 -2.97 -9.63 12.91
CA GLN A 34 -2.72 -10.57 14.00
C GLN A 34 -3.36 -10.14 15.33
N ALA A 35 -3.46 -8.83 15.59
CA ALA A 35 -3.97 -8.31 16.86
C ALA A 35 -5.50 -8.15 16.88
N HIS A 36 -6.12 -8.05 15.70
CA HIS A 36 -7.54 -7.78 15.50
C HIS A 36 -8.16 -8.75 14.48
N PRO A 37 -8.09 -10.08 14.69
CA PRO A 37 -8.49 -11.08 13.71
C PRO A 37 -10.00 -11.10 13.39
N GLU A 38 -10.81 -10.30 14.09
CA GLU A 38 -12.25 -10.17 13.86
C GLU A 38 -12.62 -9.43 12.57
N GLN A 39 -11.69 -8.66 11.99
CA GLN A 39 -11.88 -7.95 10.72
C GLN A 39 -11.26 -8.72 9.56
N ASP A 40 -11.79 -8.53 8.35
CA ASP A 40 -11.23 -9.12 7.13
C ASP A 40 -10.03 -8.33 6.60
N TRP A 41 -8.91 -8.41 7.32
CA TRP A 41 -7.66 -7.73 6.94
C TRP A 41 -7.06 -8.23 5.62
N SER A 42 -7.55 -9.35 5.07
CA SER A 42 -7.08 -9.90 3.80
C SER A 42 -7.25 -8.91 2.64
N LEU A 43 -8.19 -7.96 2.74
CA LEU A 43 -8.31 -6.86 1.77
C LEU A 43 -7.05 -5.99 1.70
N LEU A 44 -6.36 -5.77 2.81
CA LEU A 44 -5.12 -5.01 2.83
C LEU A 44 -3.89 -5.92 2.68
N THR A 45 -3.84 -7.06 3.39
CA THR A 45 -2.64 -7.90 3.50
C THR A 45 -2.50 -8.95 2.40
N ASP A 46 -3.56 -9.25 1.66
CA ASP A 46 -3.52 -10.05 0.42
C ASP A 46 -3.95 -9.24 -0.80
N ARG A 47 -5.18 -8.72 -0.83
CA ARG A 47 -5.75 -8.12 -2.05
C ARG A 47 -4.95 -6.87 -2.45
N LEU A 48 -4.80 -5.88 -1.57
CA LEU A 48 -4.02 -4.68 -1.87
C LEU A 48 -2.52 -4.98 -1.98
N TYR A 49 -1.95 -5.71 -1.01
CA TYR A 49 -0.51 -6.03 -0.98
C TYR A 49 -0.05 -6.80 -2.21
N ARG A 50 -0.78 -7.84 -2.60
CA ARG A 50 -0.33 -8.82 -3.59
C ARG A 50 -1.04 -8.72 -4.93
N ARG A 51 -2.33 -8.39 -4.91
CA ARG A 51 -3.22 -8.49 -6.05
C ARG A 51 -3.68 -7.09 -6.47
N TYR A 52 -4.98 -6.86 -6.36
CA TYR A 52 -5.65 -5.60 -6.60
C TYR A 52 -6.99 -5.62 -5.84
N LEU A 53 -7.53 -4.44 -5.56
CA LEU A 53 -8.89 -4.27 -5.04
C LEU A 53 -9.90 -4.26 -6.19
N ARG A 54 -10.96 -5.03 -6.06
CA ARG A 54 -12.17 -4.93 -6.89
C ARG A 54 -12.98 -3.70 -6.49
N LYS A 55 -13.91 -3.32 -7.35
CA LYS A 55 -14.74 -2.13 -7.14
C LYS A 55 -15.54 -2.22 -5.83
N GLU A 56 -16.17 -3.36 -5.59
CA GLU A 56 -16.95 -3.66 -4.39
C GLU A 56 -16.10 -3.77 -3.12
N GLU A 57 -14.78 -3.94 -3.25
CA GLU A 57 -13.83 -4.03 -2.13
C GLU A 57 -13.26 -2.66 -1.73
N LEU A 58 -13.51 -1.58 -2.49
CA LEU A 58 -12.94 -0.26 -2.22
C LEU A 58 -13.41 0.35 -0.89
N GLU A 59 -14.72 0.42 -0.66
CA GLU A 59 -15.23 1.02 0.59
C GLU A 59 -14.84 0.21 1.82
N PRO A 60 -14.93 -1.15 1.83
CA PRO A 60 -14.40 -1.94 2.93
C PRO A 60 -12.90 -1.75 3.15
N ALA A 61 -12.10 -1.69 2.09
CA ALA A 61 -10.66 -1.47 2.22
C ALA A 61 -10.31 -0.07 2.75
N LEU A 62 -11.06 0.98 2.36
CA LEU A 62 -10.93 2.32 2.94
C LEU A 62 -11.23 2.33 4.44
N ALA A 63 -12.31 1.66 4.85
CA ALA A 63 -12.66 1.55 6.27
C ALA A 63 -11.58 0.80 7.07
N LEU A 64 -11.02 -0.28 6.51
CA LEU A 64 -9.91 -1.01 7.13
C LEU A 64 -8.65 -0.17 7.19
N MET A 65 -8.34 0.60 6.14
CA MET A 65 -7.17 1.47 6.13
C MET A 65 -7.27 2.58 7.19
N ALA A 66 -8.47 3.15 7.38
CA ALA A 66 -8.72 4.11 8.46
C ALA A 66 -8.57 3.46 9.85
N GLN A 67 -9.07 2.23 10.04
CA GLN A 67 -8.85 1.49 11.29
C GLN A 67 -7.36 1.20 11.52
N ALA A 68 -6.61 0.82 10.49
CA ALA A 68 -5.18 0.62 10.57
C ALA A 68 -4.43 1.90 10.96
N HIS A 69 -4.83 3.04 10.41
CA HIS A 69 -4.31 4.35 10.82
C HIS A 69 -4.53 4.59 12.32
N ASP A 70 -5.74 4.38 12.83
CA ASP A 70 -6.07 4.56 14.25
C ASP A 70 -5.31 3.59 15.17
N ILE A 71 -5.04 2.37 14.71
CA ILE A 71 -4.20 1.40 15.40
C ILE A 71 -2.76 1.92 15.45
N PHE A 72 -2.22 2.38 14.31
CA PHE A 72 -0.85 2.87 14.18
C PHE A 72 -0.61 4.15 14.99
N ALA A 73 -1.62 5.00 15.14
CA ALA A 73 -1.57 6.21 15.97
C ALA A 73 -1.37 5.88 17.47
N LYS A 74 -1.64 4.65 17.88
CA LYS A 74 -1.42 4.17 19.26
C LYS A 74 -0.08 3.44 19.42
N LYS A 75 0.72 3.32 18.36
CA LYS A 75 2.00 2.61 18.34
C LYS A 75 3.16 3.60 18.27
N PRO A 76 3.97 3.75 19.34
CA PRO A 76 5.15 4.59 19.29
C PRO A 76 6.12 4.10 18.23
N ALA A 77 6.58 4.97 17.33
CA ALA A 77 7.45 4.58 16.22
C ALA A 77 8.77 3.98 16.72
N VAL A 78 9.36 4.59 17.74
CA VAL A 78 10.69 4.22 18.28
C VAL A 78 10.80 2.80 18.81
N SER A 79 9.71 2.21 19.33
CA SER A 79 9.71 0.90 19.98
C SER A 79 8.92 -0.16 19.24
N SER A 80 8.15 0.23 18.22
CA SER A 80 7.33 -0.70 17.44
C SER A 80 8.13 -1.35 16.31
N VAL A 81 9.13 -0.66 15.76
CA VAL A 81 9.93 -1.19 14.66
C VAL A 81 11.41 -1.14 15.03
N GLU A 82 12.13 -2.20 14.68
CA GLU A 82 13.59 -2.19 14.70
C GLU A 82 14.10 -1.45 13.46
N TRP A 83 14.54 -0.21 13.67
CA TRP A 83 14.96 0.69 12.60
C TRP A 83 16.41 0.41 12.19
N ASP A 84 16.64 0.12 10.91
CA ASP A 84 17.99 0.06 10.33
C ASP A 84 18.49 1.47 9.98
N GLU A 85 19.32 2.05 10.87
CA GLU A 85 19.87 3.40 10.71
C GLU A 85 20.65 3.58 9.39
N ALA A 86 21.32 2.53 8.89
CA ALA A 86 22.08 2.59 7.65
C ALA A 86 21.16 2.61 6.41
N MET A 87 19.99 1.98 6.48
CA MET A 87 18.96 2.13 5.45
C MET A 87 18.31 3.51 5.49
N LEU A 88 17.98 4.00 6.68
CA LEU A 88 17.32 5.29 6.86
C LEU A 88 18.20 6.49 6.49
N ALA A 89 19.52 6.38 6.67
CA ALA A 89 20.46 7.41 6.26
C ALA A 89 20.65 7.51 4.73
N ASN A 90 20.10 6.58 3.95
CA ASN A 90 20.23 6.55 2.50
C ASN A 90 18.88 6.84 1.81
N PRO A 91 18.71 8.02 1.17
CA PRO A 91 17.49 8.39 0.46
C PRO A 91 17.13 7.50 -0.74
N GLU A 92 18.06 6.68 -1.23
CA GLU A 92 17.74 5.67 -2.26
C GLU A 92 17.10 4.41 -1.67
N LYS A 93 17.22 4.22 -0.34
CA LYS A 93 16.81 3.01 0.39
C LYS A 93 15.55 3.21 1.23
N SER A 94 15.35 4.39 1.79
CA SER A 94 14.15 4.73 2.56
C SER A 94 13.82 6.21 2.46
N TRP A 95 12.53 6.52 2.43
CA TRP A 95 11.96 7.87 2.52
C TRP A 95 11.20 8.09 3.84
N LEU A 96 11.23 7.12 4.76
CA LEU A 96 10.50 7.22 6.03
C LEU A 96 11.18 8.19 6.99
N GLU A 97 10.38 9.04 7.61
CA GLU A 97 10.82 9.90 8.70
C GLU A 97 10.56 9.21 10.05
N VAL A 98 11.52 8.44 10.55
CA VAL A 98 11.32 7.60 11.74
C VAL A 98 11.33 8.34 13.07
N LYS A 99 11.69 9.63 13.05
CA LYS A 99 11.70 10.50 14.25
C LYS A 99 10.31 10.99 14.64
N GLN A 100 9.28 10.54 13.93
CA GLN A 100 7.90 10.88 14.22
C GLN A 100 7.39 10.12 15.46
N PRO A 101 6.37 10.64 16.17
CA PRO A 101 5.90 10.05 17.43
C PRO A 101 5.32 8.64 17.26
N THR A 102 4.50 8.43 16.23
CA THR A 102 3.73 7.19 16.03
C THR A 102 3.97 6.58 14.66
N LEU A 103 3.61 5.30 14.50
CA LEU A 103 3.64 4.66 13.18
C LEU A 103 2.66 5.33 12.20
N ALA A 104 1.57 5.94 12.68
CA ALA A 104 0.65 6.67 11.81
C ALA A 104 1.33 7.89 11.20
N ASP A 105 2.14 8.59 12.00
CA ASP A 105 2.91 9.75 11.52
C ASP A 105 4.02 9.32 10.53
N VAL A 106 4.74 8.23 10.82
CA VAL A 106 5.79 7.69 9.92
C VAL A 106 5.20 7.29 8.56
N PHE A 107 4.03 6.66 8.56
CA PHE A 107 3.36 6.17 7.35
C PHE A 107 2.25 7.09 6.86
N GLY A 108 2.17 8.35 7.32
CA GLY A 108 1.06 9.26 6.99
C GLY A 108 0.80 9.36 5.49
N LYS A 109 1.87 9.51 4.71
CA LYS A 109 1.83 9.52 3.25
C LYS A 109 1.19 8.27 2.64
N PHE A 110 1.36 7.09 3.24
CA PHE A 110 0.77 5.84 2.75
C PHE A 110 -0.75 5.86 2.90
N PHE A 111 -1.24 6.34 4.04
CA PHE A 111 -2.67 6.45 4.29
C PHE A 111 -3.30 7.47 3.33
N ASP A 112 -2.71 8.66 3.19
CA ASP A 112 -3.22 9.70 2.29
C ASP A 112 -3.23 9.23 0.83
N GLN A 113 -2.12 8.66 0.36
CA GLN A 113 -2.00 8.21 -1.02
C GLN A 113 -2.91 7.02 -1.36
N PHE A 114 -3.25 6.19 -0.39
CA PHE A 114 -4.22 5.14 -0.60
C PHE A 114 -5.62 5.71 -0.84
N VAL A 115 -6.01 6.73 -0.07
CA VAL A 115 -7.28 7.47 -0.28
C VAL A 115 -7.28 8.10 -1.66
N ASP A 116 -6.23 8.83 -2.04
CA ASP A 116 -6.10 9.45 -3.37
C ASP A 116 -6.23 8.44 -4.52
N ALA A 117 -5.60 7.26 -4.38
CA ALA A 117 -5.68 6.21 -5.39
C ALA A 117 -7.11 5.63 -5.48
N CYS A 118 -7.79 5.45 -4.35
CA CYS A 118 -9.18 4.98 -4.32
C CYS A 118 -10.12 6.02 -4.95
N ASP A 119 -9.97 7.29 -4.62
CA ASP A 119 -10.80 8.37 -5.16
C ASP A 119 -10.58 8.54 -6.67
N SER A 120 -9.34 8.41 -7.15
CA SER A 120 -9.05 8.38 -8.58
C SER A 120 -9.72 7.19 -9.28
N ALA A 121 -9.73 6.00 -8.68
CA ALA A 121 -10.41 4.83 -9.22
C ALA A 121 -11.94 5.01 -9.28
N LYS A 122 -12.54 5.61 -8.25
CA LYS A 122 -13.97 5.95 -8.21
C LYS A 122 -14.31 6.97 -9.29
N SER A 123 -13.59 8.09 -9.35
CA SER A 123 -13.81 9.15 -10.33
C SER A 123 -13.63 8.66 -11.78
N PHE A 124 -12.64 7.80 -12.01
CA PHE A 124 -12.44 7.21 -13.33
C PHE A 124 -13.62 6.32 -13.74
N PHE A 125 -14.15 5.51 -12.81
CA PHE A 125 -15.34 4.72 -13.07
C PHE A 125 -16.57 5.60 -13.35
N GLU A 126 -16.80 6.66 -12.58
CA GLU A 126 -17.93 7.57 -12.77
C GLU A 126 -17.91 8.26 -14.14
N ASN A 127 -16.72 8.69 -14.58
CA ASN A 127 -16.57 9.43 -15.82
C ASN A 127 -16.57 8.53 -17.08
N PHE A 128 -16.05 7.31 -16.98
CA PHE A 128 -15.81 6.44 -18.15
C PHE A 128 -16.61 5.14 -18.12
N ASN A 129 -17.31 4.83 -17.03
CA ASN A 129 -18.01 3.56 -16.78
C ASN A 129 -17.10 2.32 -16.95
N ILE A 130 -15.80 2.48 -16.74
CA ILE A 130 -14.77 1.45 -16.82
C ILE A 130 -14.03 1.44 -15.50
N TYR A 131 -14.03 0.31 -14.79
CA TYR A 131 -13.31 0.21 -13.54
C TYR A 131 -11.84 -0.07 -13.77
N GLN A 132 -10.96 0.80 -13.28
CA GLN A 132 -9.52 0.56 -13.22
C GLN A 132 -9.12 0.29 -11.76
N PRO A 133 -8.60 -0.91 -11.45
CA PRO A 133 -8.46 -1.36 -10.08
C PRO A 133 -7.33 -0.67 -9.34
N VAL A 134 -7.48 -0.61 -8.01
CA VAL A 134 -6.45 -0.13 -7.09
C VAL A 134 -5.45 -1.25 -6.80
N ARG A 135 -4.15 -1.01 -7.00
CA ARG A 135 -3.08 -1.99 -6.73
C ARG A 135 -1.75 -1.33 -6.45
N VAL A 136 -0.84 -2.07 -5.82
CA VAL A 136 0.56 -1.67 -5.67
C VAL A 136 1.31 -1.98 -6.97
N VAL A 137 2.06 -1.00 -7.48
CA VAL A 137 2.82 -1.09 -8.74
C VAL A 137 4.22 -0.49 -8.58
N ILE A 138 5.12 -0.84 -9.50
CA ILE A 138 6.34 -0.04 -9.70
C ILE A 138 5.93 1.32 -10.28
N SER A 139 6.37 2.42 -9.66
CA SER A 139 5.94 3.78 -10.01
C SER A 139 6.71 4.40 -11.19
N ASP A 140 7.86 3.84 -11.57
CA ASP A 140 8.57 4.28 -12.77
C ASP A 140 7.82 3.89 -14.06
N LEU A 141 8.00 4.67 -15.12
CA LEU A 141 7.24 4.49 -16.36
C LEU A 141 7.41 3.09 -16.99
N PRO A 142 8.63 2.50 -17.05
CA PRO A 142 8.80 1.15 -17.59
C PRO A 142 8.12 0.06 -16.75
N GLY A 143 8.28 0.10 -15.43
CA GLY A 143 7.69 -0.84 -14.49
C GLY A 143 6.17 -0.73 -14.46
N PHE A 144 5.66 0.50 -14.44
CA PHE A 144 4.23 0.75 -14.54
C PHE A 144 3.65 0.24 -15.86
N ALA A 145 4.29 0.49 -17.00
CA ALA A 145 3.80 0.02 -18.29
C ALA A 145 3.73 -1.51 -18.37
N ARG A 146 4.66 -2.20 -17.72
CA ARG A 146 4.67 -3.66 -17.58
C ARG A 146 3.49 -4.13 -16.72
N ASP A 147 3.33 -3.58 -15.52
CA ASP A 147 2.29 -3.99 -14.57
C ASP A 147 0.89 -3.60 -15.09
N LYS A 148 0.76 -2.47 -15.79
CA LYS A 148 -0.48 -2.01 -16.42
C LYS A 148 -1.02 -2.99 -17.46
N LYS A 149 -0.14 -3.61 -18.25
CA LYS A 149 -0.52 -4.53 -19.33
C LYS A 149 -0.84 -5.95 -18.85
N LYS A 150 -0.56 -6.27 -17.58
CA LYS A 150 -0.84 -7.58 -17.01
C LYS A 150 -2.36 -7.79 -16.86
N PRO A 151 -2.91 -8.90 -17.39
CA PRO A 151 -4.28 -9.31 -17.13
C PRO A 151 -4.55 -9.50 -15.64
N LEU A 152 -5.75 -9.15 -15.17
CA LEU A 152 -6.13 -9.34 -13.77
C LEU A 152 -6.12 -10.81 -13.34
N ALA A 153 -6.38 -11.74 -14.27
CA ALA A 153 -6.27 -13.17 -14.03
C ALA A 153 -4.84 -13.61 -13.57
N GLU A 154 -3.78 -12.92 -14.03
CA GLU A 154 -2.42 -13.19 -13.53
C GLU A 154 -2.25 -12.75 -12.06
N TYR A 155 -2.93 -11.68 -11.64
CA TYR A 155 -2.95 -11.26 -10.23
C TYR A 155 -3.80 -12.19 -9.38
N ASP A 156 -4.94 -12.67 -9.89
CA ASP A 156 -5.80 -13.62 -9.19
C ASP A 156 -5.13 -14.99 -8.99
N ALA A 157 -4.28 -15.40 -9.93
CA ALA A 157 -3.49 -16.63 -9.85
C ALA A 157 -2.18 -16.45 -9.04
N LEU A 158 -1.92 -15.27 -8.48
CA LEU A 158 -0.64 -14.99 -7.85
C LEU A 158 -0.52 -15.65 -6.47
N GLU A 159 0.51 -16.47 -6.32
CA GLU A 159 0.95 -17.05 -5.05
C GLU A 159 2.34 -16.53 -4.67
N GLY A 160 2.61 -16.38 -3.37
CA GLY A 160 3.90 -15.94 -2.85
C GLY A 160 4.17 -14.44 -3.05
N GLU A 161 5.30 -14.12 -3.68
CA GLU A 161 5.84 -12.76 -3.79
C GLU A 161 5.04 -11.91 -4.82
N PRO A 162 4.62 -10.68 -4.48
CA PRO A 162 3.87 -9.79 -5.37
C PRO A 162 4.67 -9.31 -6.59
N PHE A 163 4.00 -8.97 -7.69
CA PHE A 163 4.66 -8.52 -8.92
C PHE A 163 5.56 -7.29 -8.75
N TRP A 164 5.21 -6.39 -7.83
CA TRP A 164 6.00 -5.17 -7.60
C TRP A 164 7.30 -5.44 -6.82
N LEU A 165 7.47 -6.63 -6.24
CA LEU A 165 8.73 -7.11 -5.66
C LEU A 165 9.56 -7.97 -6.63
N ARG A 166 8.96 -8.46 -7.73
CA ARG A 166 9.64 -9.23 -8.79
C ARG A 166 10.46 -8.35 -9.74
#